data_AF-A0A7S3S6J3-F1
#
_entry.id   AF-A0A7S3S6J3-F1
#
_cell.length_a   1.000
_cell.length_b   1.000
_cell.length_c   1.000
_cell.angle_alpha   90.00
_cell.angle_beta   90.00
_cell.angle_gamma   90.00
#
_symmetry.space_group_name_H-M   'P 1'
#
loop_
_entity.id
_entity.type
_entity.pdbx_description
1 polymer ?
#
loop_
_entity_poly.entity_id
_entity_poly.type
_entity_poly.pdbx_seq_one_letter_code
_entity_poly.pdbx_strand_id
1 'polypeptide(L)'
;AEAELICVGAAAGVSAAFGAPLAGVLFAVEELGTTMPTGLRYSTMLCAFSSAVVAALALKWLDLTRTQRLTLFEIDYKQAWAPWEALPFCLLGVIGGIAGAAFIIANEAVHRRRLAAEADGRLTWW
;
A
#
# COMPACT_ATOMS: atom_id res chain seq x y z
N ALA A 1 13.37 18.04 -1.16
CA ALA A 1 12.46 18.46 -0.07
C ALA A 1 11.01 18.04 -0.36
N GLU A 2 10.43 18.44 -1.50
CA GLU A 2 9.03 18.09 -1.83
C GLU A 2 8.79 16.57 -1.93
N ALA A 3 9.62 15.84 -2.68
CA ALA A 3 9.53 14.38 -2.76
C ALA A 3 9.71 13.69 -1.38
N GLU A 4 10.58 14.22 -0.52
CA GLU A 4 10.78 13.71 0.84
C GLU A 4 9.51 13.88 1.68
N LEU A 5 8.83 15.03 1.57
CA LEU A 5 7.56 15.29 2.25
C LEU A 5 6.43 14.39 1.73
N ILE A 6 6.35 14.18 0.41
CA ILE A 6 5.37 13.27 -0.20
C ILE A 6 5.60 11.85 0.30
N CYS A 7 6.85 11.40 0.40
CA CYS A 7 7.20 10.09 0.96
C CYS A 7 6.77 9.93 2.42
N VAL A 8 7.04 10.94 3.26
CA VAL A 8 6.61 10.94 4.67
C VAL A 8 5.09 10.90 4.77
N GLY A 9 4.38 11.70 3.96
CA GLY A 9 2.92 11.72 3.91
C GLY A 9 2.32 10.40 3.43
N ALA A 10 2.90 9.78 2.40
CA ALA A 10 2.48 8.47 1.90
C ALA A 10 2.64 7.38 2.97
N ALA A 11 3.77 7.35 3.68
CA ALA A 11 4.00 6.43 4.78
C ALA A 11 2.97 6.60 5.91
N ALA A 12 2.67 7.85 6.29
CA ALA A 12 1.65 8.16 7.28
C ALA A 12 0.25 7.72 6.82
N GLY A 13 -0.13 7.98 5.57
CA GLY A 13 -1.43 7.62 5.02
C GLY A 13 -1.65 6.11 4.95
N VAL A 14 -0.66 5.35 4.46
CA VAL A 14 -0.72 3.88 4.43
C VAL A 14 -0.78 3.31 5.86
N SER A 15 0.00 3.87 6.79
CA SER A 15 -0.06 3.46 8.20
C SER A 15 -1.43 3.77 8.83
N ALA A 16 -2.04 4.91 8.53
CA ALA A 16 -3.38 5.27 8.99
C ALA A 16 -4.47 4.34 8.42
N ALA A 17 -4.29 3.82 7.20
CA ALA A 17 -5.27 2.94 6.57
C ALA A 17 -5.22 1.50 7.13
N PHE A 18 -4.01 0.99 7.43
CA PHE A 18 -3.81 -0.42 7.77
C PHE A 18 -3.35 -0.68 9.21
N GLY A 19 -2.95 0.36 9.94
CA GLY A 19 -2.36 0.23 11.28
C GLY A 19 -0.94 -0.38 11.28
N ALA A 20 -0.27 -0.40 10.13
CA ALA A 20 1.01 -1.08 9.91
C ALA A 20 2.13 -0.08 9.56
N PRO A 21 2.80 0.54 10.56
CA PRO A 21 3.74 1.62 10.31
C PRO A 21 4.99 1.20 9.51
N LEU A 22 5.51 0.00 9.74
CA LEU A 22 6.65 -0.53 8.99
C LEU A 22 6.29 -0.78 7.52
N ALA A 23 5.12 -1.36 7.26
CA ALA A 23 4.64 -1.59 5.89
C ALA A 23 4.44 -0.27 5.14
N GLY A 24 3.89 0.76 5.79
CA GLY A 24 3.73 2.09 5.20
C GLY A 24 5.05 2.74 4.80
N VAL A 25 6.09 2.64 5.64
CA VAL A 25 7.41 3.18 5.32
C VAL A 25 8.08 2.40 4.19
N LEU A 26 8.04 1.07 4.23
CA LEU A 26 8.63 0.23 3.18
C LEU A 26 7.97 0.48 1.83
N PHE A 27 6.63 0.57 1.80
CA PHE A 27 5.88 0.93 0.59
C PHE A 27 6.28 2.31 0.05
N ALA A 28 6.33 3.32 0.93
CA ALA A 28 6.70 4.67 0.52
C ALA A 28 8.13 4.73 -0.03
N VAL A 29 9.06 3.96 0.55
CA VAL A 29 10.45 3.88 0.07
C VAL A 29 10.55 3.10 -1.25
N GLU A 30 9.84 1.99 -1.39
CA GLU A 30 9.87 1.16 -2.60
C GLU A 30 9.29 1.90 -3.80
N GLU A 31 8.12 2.53 -3.62
CA GLU A 31 7.42 3.21 -4.72
C GLU A 31 7.97 4.62 -4.99
N LEU A 32 8.22 5.43 -3.95
CA LEU A 32 8.60 6.83 -4.11
C LEU A 32 10.11 7.06 -3.98
N GLY A 33 10.86 6.12 -3.43
CA GLY A 33 12.31 6.25 -3.26
C GLY A 33 13.07 6.27 -4.59
N THR A 34 12.55 5.60 -5.62
CA THR A 34 13.11 5.63 -6.99
C THR A 34 13.01 7.00 -7.65
N THR A 35 12.04 7.82 -7.23
CA THR A 35 11.79 9.16 -7.76
C THR A 35 12.69 10.22 -7.10
N MET A 36 13.43 9.89 -6.04
CA MET A 36 14.25 10.85 -5.30
C MET A 36 15.63 11.07 -5.96
N PRO A 37 15.95 12.30 -6.45
CA PRO A 37 17.21 12.57 -7.15
C PRO A 37 18.48 12.39 -6.31
N THR A 38 18.37 12.60 -5.00
CA THR A 38 19.47 12.53 -4.03
C THR A 38 19.53 11.20 -3.27
N GLY A 39 18.70 10.22 -3.66
CA GLY A 39 18.54 8.97 -2.93
C GLY A 39 17.83 9.14 -1.57
N LEU A 40 17.54 8.02 -0.92
CA LEU A 40 16.84 8.01 0.36
C LEU A 40 17.76 8.45 1.49
N ARG A 41 17.44 9.57 2.12
CA ARG A 41 18.18 10.07 3.29
C ARG A 41 17.67 9.38 4.55
N TYR A 42 18.59 9.02 5.44
CA TYR A 42 18.26 8.44 6.75
C TYR A 42 17.29 9.32 7.55
N SER A 43 17.46 10.65 7.51
CA SER A 43 16.56 11.60 8.17
C SER A 43 15.12 11.50 7.66
N THR A 44 14.92 11.31 6.35
CA THR A 44 13.60 11.15 5.74
C THR A 44 12.95 9.85 6.16
N MET A 45 13.72 8.76 6.23
CA MET A 45 13.23 7.46 6.71
C MET A 45 12.77 7.53 8.17
N LEU A 46 13.53 8.23 9.03
CA LEU A 46 13.13 8.45 10.42
C LEU A 46 11.85 9.29 10.53
N CYS A 47 11.73 10.37 9.76
CA CYS A 47 10.50 11.18 9.74
C CYS A 47 9.30 10.39 9.20
N ALA A 48 9.49 9.55 8.18
CA ALA A 48 8.46 8.69 7.65
C ALA A 48 8.00 7.67 8.71
N PHE A 49 8.93 7.02 9.39
CA PHE A 49 8.62 6.08 10.46
C PHE A 49 7.92 6.74 11.64
N SER A 50 8.39 7.89 12.12
CA SER A 50 7.75 8.60 13.22
C SER A 50 6.33 9.04 12.86
N SER A 51 6.12 9.58 11.66
CA SER A 51 4.79 9.96 11.17
C SER A 51 3.85 8.76 11.03
N ALA A 52 4.35 7.62 10.53
CA ALA A 52 3.60 6.38 10.41
C ALA A 52 3.19 5.83 11.78
N VAL A 53 4.07 5.89 12.78
CA VAL A 53 3.75 5.48 14.16
C VAL A 53 2.69 6.40 14.76
N VAL A 54 2.83 7.72 14.60
CA VAL A 54 1.81 8.67 15.07
C VAL A 54 0.47 8.41 14.41
N ALA A 55 0.44 8.13 13.11
CA ALA A 55 -0.78 7.78 12.38
C ALA A 55 -1.44 6.49 12.90
N ALA A 56 -0.66 5.42 13.13
CA ALA A 56 -1.18 4.18 13.70
C ALA A 56 -1.70 4.36 15.13
N LEU A 57 -1.00 5.16 15.95
CA LEU A 57 -1.46 5.50 17.29
C LEU A 57 -2.75 6.34 17.25
N ALA A 58 -2.84 7.33 16.37
CA ALA A 58 -4.05 8.12 16.20
C ALA A 58 -5.24 7.25 15.78
N LEU A 59 -5.02 6.28 14.88
CA LEU A 59 -6.03 5.29 14.50
C LEU A 59 -6.48 4.45 15.70
N LYS A 60 -5.53 3.96 16.51
CA LYS A 60 -5.84 3.23 17.75
C LYS A 60 -6.65 4.06 18.74
N TRP A 61 -6.30 5.34 18.88
CA TRP A 61 -7.00 6.27 19.77
C TRP A 61 -8.43 6.57 19.32
N LEU A 62 -8.65 6.66 18.00
CA LEU A 62 -9.97 6.92 17.44
C LEU A 62 -10.91 5.70 17.53
N ASP A 63 -10.33 4.48 17.56
CA ASP A 63 -11.02 3.19 17.73
C ASP A 63 -12.34 3.09 16.93
N LEU A 64 -12.25 3.37 15.62
CA LEU A 64 -13.41 3.47 14.72
C LEU A 64 -14.25 2.17 14.67
N THR A 65 -13.65 1.02 14.94
CA THR A 65 -14.31 -0.30 14.90
C THR A 65 -14.65 -0.85 16.29
N ARG A 66 -14.33 -0.15 17.39
CA ARG A 66 -14.51 -0.62 18.78
C ARG A 66 -13.89 -1.99 19.08
N THR A 67 -12.92 -2.41 18.28
CA THR A 67 -12.32 -3.73 18.39
C THR A 67 -11.10 -3.74 19.29
N GLN A 68 -10.56 -2.55 19.65
CA GLN A 68 -9.33 -2.37 20.45
C GLN A 68 -8.08 -3.05 19.84
N ARG A 69 -8.16 -3.50 18.58
CA ARG A 69 -7.06 -4.12 17.84
C ARG A 69 -6.26 -3.06 17.10
N LEU A 70 -4.95 -3.27 17.04
CA LEU A 70 -4.02 -2.32 16.41
C LEU A 70 -4.11 -2.34 14.88
N THR A 71 -4.52 -3.47 14.29
CA THR A 71 -4.66 -3.65 12.85
C THR A 71 -6.00 -4.29 12.53
N LEU A 72 -6.57 -3.98 11.36
CA LEU A 72 -7.87 -4.50 10.93
C LEU A 72 -7.91 -6.04 10.84
N PHE A 73 -6.75 -6.67 10.62
CA PHE A 73 -6.61 -8.10 10.36
C PHE A 73 -5.60 -8.74 11.31
N GLU A 74 -5.79 -8.55 12.62
CA GLU A 74 -5.02 -9.26 13.63
C GLU A 74 -5.45 -10.73 13.70
N ILE A 75 -4.50 -11.64 13.44
CA ILE A 75 -4.70 -13.09 13.45
C ILE A 75 -3.88 -13.70 14.60
N ASP A 76 -4.55 -14.44 15.47
CA ASP A 76 -3.93 -15.23 16.53
C ASP A 76 -3.49 -16.60 15.97
N TYR A 77 -2.19 -16.81 15.84
CA TYR A 77 -1.61 -18.04 15.29
C TYR A 77 -1.62 -19.15 16.33
N LYS A 78 -2.61 -20.04 16.25
CA LYS A 78 -2.73 -21.19 17.17
C LYS A 78 -1.84 -22.38 16.80
N GLN A 79 -1.34 -22.42 15.56
CA GLN A 79 -0.51 -23.51 15.04
C GLN A 79 0.59 -22.93 14.14
N ALA A 80 1.81 -23.46 14.28
CA ALA A 80 2.91 -23.14 13.39
C ALA A 80 2.75 -23.91 12.06
N TRP A 81 3.07 -23.23 10.96
CA TRP A 81 3.06 -23.83 9.62
C TRP A 81 4.18 -24.87 9.49
N ALA A 82 3.90 -25.93 8.74
CA ALA A 82 4.88 -26.98 8.49
C ALA A 82 5.75 -26.62 7.27
N PRO A 83 7.07 -26.95 7.23
CA PRO A 83 7.95 -26.55 6.13
C PRO A 83 7.47 -26.98 4.73
N TRP A 84 6.72 -28.08 4.62
CA TRP A 84 6.18 -28.55 3.34
C TRP A 84 5.03 -27.67 2.81
N GLU A 85 4.35 -26.90 3.68
CA GLU A 85 3.28 -25.96 3.31
C GLU A 85 3.84 -24.73 2.57
N ALA A 86 5.16 -24.52 2.58
CA ALA A 86 5.79 -23.48 1.76
C ALA A 86 5.50 -23.65 0.27
N LEU A 87 5.46 -24.90 -0.23
CA LEU A 87 5.20 -25.17 -1.65
C LEU A 87 3.81 -24.69 -2.11
N PRO A 88 2.69 -25.06 -1.45
CA PRO A 88 1.40 -24.50 -1.79
C PRO A 88 1.31 -22.98 -1.59
N PHE A 89 1.99 -22.39 -0.59
CA PHE A 89 2.05 -20.92 -0.46
C PHE A 89 2.76 -20.24 -1.64
N CYS A 90 3.86 -20.80 -2.13
CA CYS A 90 4.51 -20.30 -3.34
C CYS A 90 3.60 -20.40 -4.57
N LEU A 91 2.88 -21.52 -4.74
CA LEU A 91 1.92 -21.68 -5.83
C LEU A 91 0.78 -20.65 -5.76
N LEU A 92 0.26 -20.38 -4.55
CA LEU A 92 -0.73 -19.33 -4.35
C LEU A 92 -0.18 -17.95 -4.70
N GLY A 93 1.09 -17.67 -4.38
CA GLY A 93 1.78 -16.45 -4.80
C GLY A 93 1.86 -16.30 -6.32
N VAL A 94 2.20 -17.37 -7.04
CA VAL A 94 2.23 -17.38 -8.52
C VAL A 94 0.84 -17.14 -9.11
N ILE A 95 -0.18 -17.83 -8.61
CA ILE A 95 -1.56 -17.65 -9.07
C ILE A 95 -2.04 -16.22 -8.81
N GLY A 96 -1.76 -15.69 -7.61
CA GLY A 96 -2.07 -14.31 -7.25
C GLY A 96 -1.36 -13.29 -8.15
N GLY A 97 -0.08 -13.52 -8.49
CA GLY A 97 0.68 -12.69 -9.41
C GLY A 97 0.10 -12.69 -10.83
N ILE A 98 -0.27 -13.85 -11.36
CA ILE A 98 -0.91 -13.97 -12.68
C ILE A 98 -2.26 -13.25 -12.69
N ALA A 99 -3.09 -13.46 -11.67
CA ALA A 99 -4.37 -12.79 -11.53
C ALA A 99 -4.21 -11.27 -11.43
N GLY A 100 -3.21 -10.79 -10.66
CA GLY A 100 -2.88 -9.36 -10.55
C GLY A 100 -2.43 -8.76 -11.88
N ALA A 101 -1.57 -9.44 -12.63
CA ALA A 101 -1.15 -9.00 -13.95
C ALA A 101 -2.33 -8.92 -14.93
N ALA A 102 -3.20 -9.93 -14.93
CA ALA A 102 -4.42 -9.91 -15.74
C ALA A 102 -5.35 -8.75 -15.37
N PHE A 103 -5.47 -8.44 -14.06
CA PHE A 103 -6.26 -7.30 -13.59
C PHE A 103 -5.70 -5.96 -14.09
N ILE A 104 -4.38 -5.76 -14.05
CA ILE A 104 -3.73 -4.53 -14.54
C ILE A 104 -4.00 -4.35 -16.04
N ILE A 105 -3.84 -5.41 -16.84
CA ILE A 105 -4.08 -5.36 -18.30
C ILE A 105 -5.56 -5.06 -18.59
N ALA A 106 -6.48 -5.67 -17.85
CA ALA A 106 -7.90 -5.41 -18.00
C ALA A 106 -8.25 -3.96 -17.65
N ASN A 107 -7.71 -3.44 -16.55
CA ASN A 107 -7.92 -2.05 -16.14
C ASN A 107 -7.36 -1.06 -17.17
N GLU A 108 -6.18 -1.33 -17.71
CA GLU A 108 -5.58 -0.53 -18.78
C GLU A 108 -6.46 -0.54 -20.05
N ALA A 109 -6.99 -1.70 -20.44
CA ALA A 109 -7.89 -1.81 -21.58
C ALA A 109 -9.19 -1.00 -21.39
N VAL A 110 -9.75 -1.02 -20.18
CA VAL A 110 -10.92 -0.19 -19.83
C VAL A 110 -10.56 1.29 -19.87
N HIS A 111 -9.41 1.68 -19.31
CA HIS A 111 -8.96 3.06 -19.30
C HIS A 111 -8.76 3.60 -20.73
N ARG A 112 -8.10 2.84 -21.62
CA ARG A 112 -7.95 3.20 -23.03
C ARG A 112 -9.29 3.35 -23.76
N ARG A 113 -10.25 2.46 -23.47
CA ARG A 113 -11.61 2.56 -24.05
C ARG A 113 -12.35 3.81 -23.58
N ARG A 114 -12.16 4.22 -22.32
CA ARG A 114 -12.74 5.47 -21.79
C ARG A 114 -12.17 6.69 -22.48
N LEU A 115 -10.85 6.75 -22.65
CA LEU A 115 -10.19 7.84 -23.37
C LEU A 115 -10.61 7.91 -24.85
N ALA A 116 -10.76 6.76 -25.53
CA ALA A 116 -11.25 6.73 -26.90
C ALA A 116 -12.72 7.21 -27.01
N ALA A 117 -13.57 6.84 -26.05
CA ALA A 117 -14.96 7.31 -26.01
C ALA A 117 -15.08 8.83 -25.72
N GLU A 118 -14.14 9.38 -24.95
CA GLU A 118 -14.05 10.82 -24.70
C GLU A 118 -13.57 11.58 -25.94
N ALA A 119 -12.56 11.07 -26.65
CA ALA A 119 -12.07 11.64 -27.90
C ALA A 119 -13.13 11.61 -29.03
N ASP A 120 -13.97 10.57 -29.06
CA ASP A 120 -15.11 10.45 -29.98
C ASP A 120 -16.30 11.37 -29.62
N GLY A 121 -16.19 12.17 -28.55
CA GLY A 121 -17.24 13.11 -28.11
C GLY A 121 -18.46 12.44 -27.47
N ARG A 122 -18.39 11.16 -27.09
CA ARG A 122 -19.53 10.43 -26.49
C ARG A 122 -19.72 10.75 -24.99
N LEU A 123 -18.74 11.38 -24.34
CA LEU A 123 -18.69 11.64 -22.89
C LEU A 123 -18.61 13.15 -22.55
N THR A 124 -19.19 14.05 -23.37
CA THR A 124 -19.06 15.51 -23.21
C THR A 124 -20.21 16.17 -22.43
N TRP A 125 -20.60 15.65 -21.25
CA TRP A 125 -21.67 16.24 -20.42
C TRP A 125 -21.17 16.82 -19.08
N TRP A 126 -20.00 17.45 -19.11
CA TRP A 126 -19.53 18.44 -18.12
C TRP A 126 -18.93 19.63 -18.88
#